data_AF-B5BQV3-F1
#
_entry.id   AF-B5BQV3-F1
#
_cell.length_a   1.000
_cell.length_b   1.000
_cell.length_c   1.000
_cell.angle_alpha   90.00
_cell.angle_beta   90.00
_cell.angle_gamma   90.00
#
_symmetry.space_group_name_H-M   'P 1'
#
loop_
_entity.id
_entity.type
_entity.pdbx_description
1 polymer ?
#
loop_
_entity_poly.entity_id
_entity_poly.type
_entity_poly.pdbx_seq_one_letter_code
_entity_poly.pdbx_strand_id
1 'polypeptide(L)'
;MARLWGLCLLVLGFWRASLACPTSCKCSSARIWCTEPSPGIVAFPRLEPNSVDPENITEILIANQKRLEIINEDDVEAYVGLRNLTIVDSGLKFVAYKAFLKNSNLRHINFTRNKLTSLSRRHFRHLDLSDLILTGNPFTCSCDIMWLKTLQETKSSPDTQDLYCLNESSKNMPLANLQIPNCGLPSARLAAPNLTVEEGKSVTLSCSVGGDPLPTLYWDVGNLVSKHMNETSHTQGSLRITNISSDDSGKQISCVAENLVGEDQDSVNLTVHFAPTITFLESPTSDHHWCIPFTVRGNPKPALQWFYNGAILNESKYICTKIHVTNHTEYHGCLQLDNPTHMNNGDYTLMAKNEYGKDERQISAHFMGRPGVDYETNPNYPEVLYEDWTTPTDIGDTTNKSNEIPSTDVADQSNREHLSVYAVVVIASVVGFCLLVMLLLLKLARHSKFGMKGHDAAFPVREVKPWTGARQKKNPLL
;
A
#
# COMPACT_ATOMS: atom_id res chain seq x y z
N MET A 1 50.13 -64.98 -11.79
CA MET A 1 48.91 -65.62 -11.26
C MET A 1 48.13 -64.61 -10.42
N ALA A 2 46.84 -64.43 -10.74
CA ALA A 2 45.72 -63.87 -9.94
C ALA A 2 45.91 -62.51 -9.19
N ARG A 3 45.24 -61.41 -9.59
CA ARG A 3 43.87 -60.94 -9.17
C ARG A 3 43.78 -60.73 -7.65
N LEU A 4 43.38 -59.58 -7.09
CA LEU A 4 42.18 -58.73 -7.30
C LEU A 4 42.52 -57.23 -7.06
N TRP A 5 42.23 -56.30 -7.99
CA TRP A 5 41.06 -55.36 -8.03
C TRP A 5 41.05 -54.35 -6.86
N GLY A 6 40.98 -53.03 -7.04
CA GLY A 6 40.39 -52.21 -8.11
C GLY A 6 39.49 -51.15 -7.46
N LEU A 7 39.46 -49.93 -8.01
CA LEU A 7 38.63 -48.75 -7.65
C LEU A 7 39.15 -47.80 -6.56
N CYS A 8 39.80 -46.69 -6.97
CA CYS A 8 39.64 -45.40 -6.27
C CYS A 8 39.98 -44.14 -7.10
N LEU A 9 39.90 -44.19 -8.43
CA LEU A 9 40.12 -43.00 -9.26
C LEU A 9 39.13 -43.04 -10.42
N LEU A 10 37.95 -42.47 -10.22
CA LEU A 10 37.12 -41.80 -11.23
C LEU A 10 35.79 -41.35 -10.58
N VAL A 11 35.37 -40.14 -10.94
CA VAL A 11 34.06 -39.52 -10.65
C VAL A 11 33.92 -38.80 -9.28
N LEU A 12 34.78 -37.81 -9.04
CA LEU A 12 34.27 -36.52 -8.52
C LEU A 12 33.99 -35.62 -9.73
N GLY A 13 32.98 -36.02 -10.51
CA GLY A 13 32.31 -35.10 -11.39
C GLY A 13 31.65 -34.06 -10.49
N PHE A 14 32.26 -32.89 -10.39
CA PHE A 14 31.56 -31.70 -9.95
C PHE A 14 30.23 -31.66 -10.73
N TRP A 15 29.13 -31.90 -10.05
CA TRP A 15 27.83 -31.40 -10.48
C TRP A 15 27.92 -29.87 -10.36
N ARG A 16 28.64 -29.24 -11.29
CA ARG A 16 28.28 -27.90 -11.70
C ARG A 16 26.91 -28.09 -12.31
N ALA A 17 25.87 -27.66 -11.59
CA ALA A 17 24.61 -27.34 -12.23
C ALA A 17 24.99 -26.47 -13.43
N SER A 18 24.90 -27.05 -14.62
CA SER A 18 25.10 -26.33 -15.87
C SER A 18 24.04 -25.25 -15.87
N LEU A 19 24.44 -24.03 -15.54
CA LEU A 19 23.62 -22.84 -15.67
C LEU A 19 23.12 -22.83 -17.12
N ALA A 20 21.82 -23.05 -17.30
CA ALA A 20 21.12 -22.96 -18.57
C ALA A 20 21.00 -21.48 -19.00
N CYS A 21 22.18 -20.87 -19.10
CA CYS A 21 22.46 -19.50 -19.49
C CYS A 21 22.78 -19.47 -20.98
N PRO A 22 22.36 -18.43 -21.72
CA PRO A 22 22.71 -18.30 -23.13
C PRO A 22 24.22 -18.40 -23.36
N THR A 23 24.63 -19.09 -24.43
CA THR A 23 26.03 -19.45 -24.69
C THR A 23 26.99 -18.26 -24.80
N SER A 24 26.49 -17.06 -25.11
CA SER A 24 27.26 -15.81 -25.23
C SER A 24 27.12 -14.89 -24.01
N CYS A 25 26.56 -15.40 -22.91
CA CYS A 25 26.31 -14.66 -21.69
C CYS A 25 26.81 -15.46 -20.47
N LYS A 26 26.96 -14.78 -19.34
CA LYS A 26 27.11 -15.45 -18.04
C LYS A 26 26.00 -15.00 -17.12
N CYS A 27 25.53 -15.94 -16.31
CA CYS A 27 24.36 -15.77 -15.47
C CYS A 27 24.71 -16.12 -14.02
N SER A 28 24.09 -15.40 -13.09
CA SER A 28 24.03 -15.74 -11.68
C SER A 28 22.57 -15.98 -11.27
N SER A 29 22.31 -16.15 -9.97
CA SER A 29 20.95 -16.28 -9.45
C SER A 29 20.10 -15.01 -9.61
N ALA A 30 20.71 -13.85 -9.84
CA ALA A 30 20.01 -12.56 -9.89
C ALA A 30 20.44 -11.66 -11.06
N ARG A 31 21.45 -12.05 -11.84
CA ARG A 31 22.05 -11.21 -12.88
C ARG A 31 22.31 -11.98 -14.17
N ILE A 32 22.13 -11.30 -15.29
CA ILE A 32 22.56 -11.78 -16.62
C ILE A 32 23.51 -10.73 -17.21
N TRP A 33 24.70 -11.14 -17.66
CA TRP A 33 25.62 -10.25 -18.35
C TRP A 33 26.14 -10.84 -19.67
N CYS A 34 25.98 -10.06 -20.75
CA CYS A 34 26.37 -10.41 -22.12
C CYS A 34 27.30 -9.31 -22.65
N THR A 35 28.61 -9.44 -22.39
CA THR A 35 29.61 -8.38 -22.68
C THR A 35 30.62 -8.78 -23.74
N GLU A 36 30.69 -10.07 -24.09
CA GLU A 36 31.66 -10.60 -25.04
C GLU A 36 31.21 -10.28 -26.48
N PRO A 37 32.00 -9.55 -27.28
CA PRO A 37 31.57 -9.04 -28.58
C PRO A 37 31.54 -10.12 -29.68
N SER A 38 32.23 -11.25 -29.47
CA SER A 38 32.30 -12.37 -30.42
C SER A 38 32.06 -13.69 -29.68
N PRO A 39 31.09 -14.53 -30.10
CA PRO A 39 30.25 -14.35 -31.28
C PRO A 39 29.20 -13.23 -31.11
N GLY A 40 28.93 -12.80 -29.88
CA GLY A 40 27.91 -11.81 -29.54
C GLY A 40 26.47 -12.32 -29.79
N ILE A 41 25.48 -11.61 -29.27
CA ILE A 41 24.06 -11.98 -29.37
C ILE A 41 23.35 -11.22 -30.50
N VAL A 42 22.37 -11.89 -31.11
CA VAL A 42 21.46 -11.34 -32.14
C VAL A 42 20.04 -11.11 -31.62
N ALA A 43 19.72 -11.70 -30.47
CA ALA A 43 18.42 -11.66 -29.82
C ALA A 43 18.62 -11.47 -28.32
N PHE A 44 17.58 -10.99 -27.64
CA PHE A 44 17.59 -10.77 -26.20
C PHE A 44 17.88 -12.08 -25.45
N PRO A 45 18.74 -12.08 -24.41
CA PRO A 45 19.09 -13.30 -23.69
C PRO A 45 17.86 -13.85 -22.94
N ARG A 46 17.44 -15.06 -23.28
CA ARG A 46 16.38 -15.80 -22.56
C ARG A 46 16.97 -16.97 -21.79
N LEU A 47 16.56 -17.14 -20.54
CA LEU A 47 16.94 -18.28 -19.72
C LEU A 47 16.21 -19.54 -20.21
N GLU A 48 16.87 -20.71 -20.21
CA GLU A 48 16.17 -21.93 -20.61
C GLU A 48 15.16 -22.36 -19.52
N PRO A 49 14.09 -23.11 -19.88
CA PRO A 49 12.98 -23.43 -18.96
C PRO A 49 13.38 -24.18 -17.67
N ASN A 50 14.51 -24.89 -17.68
CA ASN A 50 14.98 -25.71 -16.55
C ASN A 50 16.10 -25.03 -15.73
N SER A 51 16.25 -23.71 -15.87
CA SER A 51 17.33 -22.92 -15.26
C SER A 51 16.87 -22.18 -13.99
N VAL A 52 17.64 -21.17 -13.56
CA VAL A 52 17.25 -20.24 -12.48
C VAL A 52 15.88 -19.63 -12.81
N ASP A 53 15.01 -19.53 -11.80
CA ASP A 53 13.69 -18.90 -11.95
C ASP A 53 13.87 -17.46 -12.48
N PRO A 54 13.35 -17.13 -13.70
CA PRO A 54 13.52 -15.82 -14.31
C PRO A 54 13.01 -14.66 -13.44
N GLU A 55 12.06 -14.94 -12.54
CA GLU A 55 11.53 -13.97 -11.58
C GLU A 55 12.59 -13.43 -10.60
N ASN A 56 13.65 -14.19 -10.34
CA ASN A 56 14.74 -13.79 -9.43
C ASN A 56 15.76 -12.84 -10.06
N ILE A 57 15.74 -12.69 -11.39
CA ILE A 57 16.67 -11.79 -12.09
C ILE A 57 16.25 -10.34 -11.85
N THR A 58 17.16 -9.58 -11.25
CA THR A 58 16.95 -8.16 -10.91
C THR A 58 17.77 -7.23 -11.80
N GLU A 59 18.79 -7.74 -12.49
CA GLU A 59 19.70 -6.94 -13.31
C GLU A 59 20.11 -7.67 -14.59
N ILE A 60 19.99 -6.98 -15.73
CA ILE A 60 20.44 -7.45 -17.04
C ILE A 60 21.39 -6.42 -17.62
N LEU A 61 22.62 -6.85 -17.95
CA LEU A 61 23.66 -6.05 -18.56
C LEU A 61 24.05 -6.61 -19.93
N ILE A 62 23.86 -5.82 -20.97
CA ILE A 62 24.22 -6.14 -22.34
C ILE A 62 25.19 -5.06 -22.81
N ALA A 63 26.40 -5.44 -23.20
CA ALA A 63 27.40 -4.49 -23.65
C ALA A 63 28.15 -4.99 -24.89
N ASN A 64 28.52 -4.08 -25.79
CA ASN A 64 29.28 -4.38 -27.00
C ASN A 64 28.57 -5.37 -27.96
N GLN A 65 27.24 -5.46 -27.91
CA GLN A 65 26.44 -6.40 -28.71
C GLN A 65 25.91 -5.71 -29.97
N LYS A 66 26.77 -5.57 -30.99
CA LYS A 66 26.45 -4.82 -32.22
C LYS A 66 25.32 -5.41 -33.07
N ARG A 67 25.01 -6.71 -32.90
CA ARG A 67 23.98 -7.42 -33.67
C ARG A 67 22.62 -7.46 -32.98
N LEU A 68 22.53 -7.02 -31.72
CA LEU A 68 21.26 -6.90 -31.01
C LEU A 68 20.58 -5.60 -31.44
N GLU A 69 19.62 -5.69 -32.35
CA GLU A 69 18.96 -4.50 -32.92
C GLU A 69 17.60 -4.17 -32.30
N ILE A 70 16.93 -5.15 -31.68
CA ILE A 70 15.53 -5.05 -31.27
C ILE A 70 15.31 -5.67 -29.89
N ILE A 71 14.45 -5.05 -29.07
CA ILE A 71 13.77 -5.69 -27.93
C ILE A 71 12.31 -5.90 -28.33
N ASN A 72 11.85 -7.15 -28.38
CA ASN A 72 10.47 -7.51 -28.68
C ASN A 72 9.58 -7.44 -27.44
N GLU A 73 8.25 -7.55 -27.62
CA GLU A 73 7.28 -7.48 -26.51
C GLU A 73 7.52 -8.58 -25.46
N ASP A 74 7.84 -9.80 -25.90
CA ASP A 74 7.97 -10.97 -25.03
C ASP A 74 9.38 -11.15 -24.45
N ASP A 75 10.36 -10.34 -24.90
CA ASP A 75 11.78 -10.57 -24.59
C ASP A 75 12.11 -10.33 -23.12
N VAL A 76 11.44 -9.34 -22.50
CA VAL A 76 11.67 -8.96 -21.10
C VAL A 76 10.56 -9.50 -20.18
N GLU A 77 9.49 -10.08 -20.76
CA GLU A 77 8.26 -10.43 -20.07
C GLU A 77 8.48 -11.37 -18.87
N ALA A 78 9.35 -12.38 -19.04
CA ALA A 78 9.64 -13.38 -18.01
C ALA A 78 10.39 -12.79 -16.79
N TYR A 79 11.04 -11.63 -16.92
CA TYR A 79 11.88 -11.04 -15.89
C TYR A 79 11.10 -10.05 -15.01
N VAL A 80 10.02 -10.52 -14.37
CA VAL A 80 9.10 -9.67 -13.58
C VAL A 80 9.80 -8.94 -12.42
N GLY A 81 10.86 -9.56 -11.85
CA GLY A 81 11.69 -8.98 -10.78
C GLY A 81 12.73 -7.95 -11.24
N LEU A 82 12.84 -7.68 -12.55
CA LEU A 82 13.88 -6.83 -13.13
C LEU A 82 13.78 -5.39 -12.62
N ARG A 83 14.89 -4.85 -12.13
CA ARG A 83 15.04 -3.48 -11.62
C ARG A 83 15.96 -2.63 -12.47
N ASN A 84 17.01 -3.25 -13.01
CA ASN A 84 18.07 -2.59 -13.76
C ASN A 84 18.23 -3.23 -15.14
N LEU A 85 18.02 -2.46 -16.20
CA LEU A 85 18.28 -2.89 -17.58
C LEU A 85 19.30 -1.97 -18.22
N THR A 86 20.48 -2.52 -18.52
CA THR A 86 21.56 -1.78 -19.17
C THR A 86 21.89 -2.43 -20.50
N ILE A 87 21.74 -1.71 -21.59
CA ILE A 87 22.15 -2.11 -22.94
C ILE A 87 23.02 -0.98 -23.48
N VAL A 88 24.34 -1.15 -23.49
CA VAL A 88 25.28 -0.07 -23.85
C VAL A 88 26.21 -0.48 -24.99
N ASP A 89 26.68 0.49 -25.77
CA ASP A 89 27.66 0.26 -26.85
C ASP A 89 27.21 -0.84 -27.84
N SER A 90 25.90 -0.93 -28.08
CA SER A 90 25.27 -2.05 -28.79
C SER A 90 24.50 -1.58 -30.03
N GLY A 91 23.86 -2.51 -30.73
CA GLY A 91 23.17 -2.26 -32.00
C GLY A 91 21.73 -1.80 -31.88
N LEU A 92 21.21 -1.50 -30.67
CA LEU A 92 19.78 -1.37 -30.43
C LEU A 92 19.17 -0.21 -31.22
N LYS A 93 18.24 -0.52 -32.12
CA LYS A 93 17.52 0.43 -32.99
C LYS A 93 16.07 0.61 -32.58
N PHE A 94 15.42 -0.44 -32.08
CA PHE A 94 14.00 -0.44 -31.80
C PHE A 94 13.67 -1.15 -30.48
N VAL A 95 12.73 -0.58 -29.74
CA VAL A 95 12.13 -1.19 -28.55
C VAL A 95 10.64 -1.29 -28.84
N ALA A 96 10.06 -2.49 -28.67
CA ALA A 96 8.65 -2.71 -28.90
C ALA A 96 7.79 -2.00 -27.85
N TYR A 97 6.62 -1.51 -28.27
CA TYR A 97 5.70 -0.68 -27.47
C TYR A 97 5.38 -1.27 -26.08
N LYS A 98 5.17 -2.59 -25.99
CA LYS A 98 4.81 -3.30 -24.76
C LYS A 98 5.97 -4.05 -24.09
N ALA A 99 7.21 -3.82 -24.54
CA ALA A 99 8.38 -4.59 -24.07
C ALA A 99 8.53 -4.64 -22.54
N PHE A 100 8.09 -3.60 -21.81
CA PHE A 100 8.25 -3.52 -20.37
C PHE A 100 6.95 -3.69 -19.56
N LEU A 101 5.85 -4.11 -20.19
CA LEU A 101 4.51 -4.11 -19.57
C LEU A 101 4.44 -4.96 -18.29
N LYS A 102 5.20 -6.05 -18.19
CA LYS A 102 5.24 -6.93 -17.01
C LYS A 102 6.32 -6.54 -15.99
N ASN A 103 7.19 -5.59 -16.30
CA ASN A 103 8.37 -5.27 -15.48
C ASN A 103 8.11 -4.04 -14.59
N SER A 104 7.06 -4.05 -13.77
CA SER A 104 6.66 -2.91 -12.92
C SER A 104 7.72 -2.49 -11.88
N ASN A 105 8.67 -3.38 -11.58
CA ASN A 105 9.79 -3.14 -10.67
C ASN A 105 10.98 -2.43 -11.35
N LEU A 106 10.93 -2.22 -12.66
CA LEU A 106 12.02 -1.59 -13.41
C LEU A 106 12.14 -0.13 -12.97
N ARG A 107 13.35 0.27 -12.57
CA ARG A 107 13.66 1.61 -12.03
C ARG A 107 14.77 2.31 -12.80
N HIS A 108 15.74 1.55 -13.32
CA HIS A 108 16.89 2.09 -14.00
C HIS A 108 17.05 1.47 -15.39
N ILE A 109 17.02 2.33 -16.41
CA ILE A 109 17.24 1.93 -17.81
C ILE A 109 18.41 2.74 -18.37
N ASN A 110 19.37 2.05 -18.98
CA ASN A 110 20.49 2.68 -19.64
C ASN A 110 20.67 2.13 -21.05
N PHE A 111 20.37 2.95 -22.06
CA PHE A 111 20.54 2.67 -23.48
C PHE A 111 21.63 3.53 -24.13
N THR A 112 22.68 3.87 -23.38
CA THR A 112 23.78 4.71 -23.86
C THR A 112 24.51 4.11 -25.07
N ARG A 113 24.83 4.96 -26.06
CA ARG A 113 25.62 4.62 -27.26
C ARG A 113 25.05 3.44 -28.06
N ASN A 114 23.75 3.48 -28.33
CA ASN A 114 23.07 2.56 -29.25
C ASN A 114 22.75 3.24 -30.60
N LYS A 115 21.70 2.77 -31.28
CA LYS A 115 21.26 3.19 -32.61
C LYS A 115 19.78 3.61 -32.61
N LEU A 116 19.25 4.02 -31.47
CA LEU A 116 17.87 4.49 -31.34
C LEU A 116 17.71 5.80 -32.11
N THR A 117 16.79 5.84 -33.06
CA THR A 117 16.44 7.07 -33.81
C THR A 117 15.21 7.76 -33.25
N SER A 118 14.35 7.03 -32.54
CA SER A 118 13.20 7.54 -31.81
C SER A 118 12.91 6.62 -30.64
N LEU A 119 12.26 7.15 -29.60
CA LEU A 119 11.82 6.39 -28.44
C LEU A 119 10.58 7.08 -27.89
N SER A 120 9.46 6.36 -27.79
CA SER A 120 8.20 6.94 -27.31
C SER A 120 8.13 6.93 -25.77
N ARG A 121 7.55 7.97 -25.16
CA ARG A 121 7.22 8.00 -23.71
C ARG A 121 6.38 6.81 -23.27
N ARG A 122 5.50 6.31 -24.14
CA ARG A 122 4.49 5.30 -23.80
C ARG A 122 5.08 3.96 -23.32
N HIS A 123 6.31 3.64 -23.70
CA HIS A 123 7.03 2.45 -23.20
C HIS A 123 7.20 2.43 -21.68
N PHE A 124 7.20 3.62 -21.05
CA PHE A 124 7.57 3.82 -19.67
C PHE A 124 6.42 4.35 -18.81
N ARG A 125 5.22 4.55 -19.38
CA ARG A 125 4.10 5.23 -18.69
C ARG A 125 3.69 4.55 -17.38
N HIS A 126 3.75 3.24 -17.33
CA HIS A 126 3.42 2.43 -16.15
C HIS A 126 4.62 2.19 -15.22
N LEU A 127 5.79 2.75 -15.54
CA LEU A 127 7.02 2.58 -14.78
C LEU A 127 7.37 3.86 -14.02
N ASP A 128 7.69 3.69 -12.75
CA ASP A 128 8.23 4.75 -11.89
C ASP A 128 9.76 4.77 -12.01
N LEU A 129 10.28 5.22 -13.17
CA LEU A 129 11.71 5.20 -13.44
C LEU A 129 12.46 6.27 -12.65
N SER A 130 13.43 5.84 -11.83
CA SER A 130 14.41 6.71 -11.21
C SER A 130 15.34 7.32 -12.27
N ASP A 131 15.92 6.47 -13.13
CA ASP A 131 16.92 6.85 -14.12
C ASP A 131 16.63 6.28 -15.51
N LEU A 132 16.73 7.15 -16.51
CA LEU A 132 16.68 6.80 -17.92
C LEU A 132 17.86 7.46 -18.63
N ILE A 133 18.81 6.66 -19.10
CA ILE A 133 20.05 7.14 -19.71
C ILE A 133 20.07 6.82 -21.21
N LEU A 134 20.13 7.86 -22.05
CA LEU A 134 19.95 7.77 -23.50
C LEU A 134 21.07 8.42 -24.33
N THR A 135 22.15 8.87 -23.69
CA THR A 135 23.25 9.58 -24.35
C THR A 135 23.87 8.80 -25.52
N GLY A 136 24.33 9.50 -26.55
CA GLY A 136 25.04 8.89 -27.68
C GLY A 136 24.17 8.09 -28.66
N ASN A 137 22.85 8.28 -28.63
CA ASN A 137 21.93 7.73 -29.64
C ASN A 137 21.68 8.73 -30.77
N PRO A 138 21.54 8.28 -32.03
CA PRO A 138 21.30 9.13 -33.19
C PRO A 138 19.82 9.47 -33.35
N PHE A 139 19.22 10.16 -32.38
CA PHE A 139 17.81 10.55 -32.44
C PHE A 139 17.52 11.44 -33.66
N THR A 140 16.40 11.23 -34.35
CA THR A 140 15.92 12.13 -35.40
C THR A 140 15.13 13.26 -34.76
N CYS A 141 15.39 14.51 -35.13
CA CYS A 141 14.61 15.65 -34.61
C CYS A 141 13.16 15.56 -35.11
N SER A 142 12.24 15.14 -34.24
CA SER A 142 10.80 15.03 -34.52
C SER A 142 9.98 15.29 -33.25
N CYS A 143 8.65 15.36 -33.40
CA CYS A 143 7.76 15.49 -32.25
C CYS A 143 7.80 14.25 -31.33
N ASP A 144 8.12 13.06 -31.85
CA ASP A 144 8.14 11.79 -31.09
C ASP A 144 9.14 11.78 -29.93
N ILE A 145 10.18 12.61 -30.01
CA ILE A 145 11.20 12.76 -28.98
C ILE A 145 11.04 14.05 -28.17
N MET A 146 9.98 14.84 -28.39
CA MET A 146 9.77 16.09 -27.67
C MET A 146 9.60 15.86 -26.16
N TRP A 147 9.06 14.71 -25.76
CA TRP A 147 8.97 14.33 -24.35
C TRP A 147 10.35 14.15 -23.68
N LEU A 148 11.41 13.86 -24.44
CA LEU A 148 12.78 13.81 -23.91
C LEU A 148 13.28 15.22 -23.55
N LYS A 149 12.90 16.23 -24.34
CA LYS A 149 13.17 17.63 -24.02
C LYS A 149 12.42 18.04 -22.75
N THR A 150 11.12 17.75 -22.66
CA THR A 150 10.33 18.09 -21.46
C THR A 150 10.83 17.34 -20.21
N LEU A 151 11.34 16.11 -20.37
CA LEU A 151 11.99 15.35 -19.29
C LEU A 151 13.29 16.02 -18.82
N GLN A 152 14.11 16.56 -19.74
CA GLN A 152 15.33 17.30 -19.37
C GLN A 152 15.01 18.59 -18.61
N GLU A 153 13.93 19.29 -18.99
CA GLU A 153 13.51 20.55 -18.37
C GLU A 153 12.93 20.34 -16.95
N THR A 154 12.28 19.20 -16.70
CA THR A 154 11.64 18.90 -15.41
C THR A 154 12.62 18.34 -14.37
N LYS A 155 13.65 17.58 -14.78
CA LYS A 155 14.68 17.07 -13.87
C LYS A 155 15.68 18.19 -13.50
N SER A 156 15.42 18.90 -12.40
CA SER A 156 16.30 19.92 -11.79
C SER A 156 17.61 19.36 -11.17
N SER A 157 18.24 18.35 -11.78
CA SER A 157 19.42 17.65 -11.24
C SER A 157 20.71 18.11 -11.93
N PRO A 158 21.87 18.18 -11.23
CA PRO A 158 23.17 18.54 -11.82
C PRO A 158 23.70 17.56 -12.89
N ASP A 159 23.16 16.34 -12.98
CA ASP A 159 23.52 15.33 -13.99
C ASP A 159 22.54 15.36 -15.19
N THR A 160 22.27 16.54 -15.75
CA THR A 160 21.50 16.63 -17.00
C THR A 160 22.29 15.98 -18.13
N GLN A 161 21.79 14.87 -18.64
CA GLN A 161 22.35 14.25 -19.85
C GLN A 161 22.16 15.19 -21.03
N ASP A 162 23.24 15.53 -21.73
CA ASP A 162 23.16 16.31 -22.98
C ASP A 162 22.70 15.40 -24.12
N LEU A 163 21.41 15.46 -24.43
CA LEU A 163 20.82 14.76 -25.57
C LEU A 163 20.86 15.63 -26.83
N TYR A 164 21.11 14.99 -27.97
CA TYR A 164 21.15 15.62 -29.29
C TYR A 164 20.25 14.85 -30.26
N CYS A 165 19.73 15.56 -31.26
CA CYS A 165 19.03 14.98 -32.39
C CYS A 165 19.65 15.43 -33.71
N LEU A 166 19.45 14.65 -34.76
CA LEU A 166 19.87 14.91 -36.13
C LEU A 166 18.75 15.65 -36.85
N ASN A 167 19.06 16.85 -37.35
CA ASN A 167 18.15 17.59 -38.22
C ASN A 167 18.16 17.02 -39.65
N GLU A 168 17.35 17.58 -40.55
CA GLU A 168 17.29 17.15 -41.96
C GLU A 168 18.65 17.21 -42.67
N SER A 169 19.56 18.09 -42.24
CA SER A 169 20.94 18.20 -42.76
C SER A 169 21.92 17.23 -42.08
N SER A 170 21.44 16.26 -41.28
CA SER A 170 22.27 15.34 -40.49
C SER A 170 23.23 16.03 -39.52
N LYS A 171 22.91 17.26 -39.09
CA LYS A 171 23.68 18.01 -38.09
C LYS A 171 23.08 17.78 -36.71
N ASN A 172 23.95 17.56 -35.73
CA ASN A 172 23.55 17.47 -34.33
C ASN A 172 23.00 18.81 -33.84
N MET A 173 21.81 18.75 -33.24
CA MET A 173 21.13 19.85 -32.57
C MET A 173 20.85 19.43 -31.12
N PRO A 174 21.20 20.25 -30.11
CA PRO A 174 20.82 19.98 -28.73
C PRO A 174 19.29 19.94 -28.57
N LEU A 175 18.75 18.97 -27.82
CA LEU A 175 17.29 18.86 -27.61
C LEU A 175 16.68 20.10 -26.95
N ALA A 176 17.43 20.81 -26.11
CA ALA A 176 16.99 22.08 -25.52
C ALA A 176 16.59 23.11 -26.58
N ASN A 177 17.22 23.08 -27.75
CA ASN A 177 16.95 23.99 -28.87
C ASN A 177 15.94 23.42 -29.88
N LEU A 178 15.40 22.23 -29.65
CA LEU A 178 14.42 21.60 -30.53
C LEU A 178 13.12 22.41 -30.54
N GLN A 179 12.70 22.83 -31.73
CA GLN A 179 11.45 23.54 -31.98
C GLN A 179 10.75 22.86 -33.16
N ILE A 180 9.61 22.23 -32.89
CA ILE A 180 8.78 21.58 -33.90
C ILE A 180 7.43 22.29 -33.89
N PRO A 181 6.96 22.86 -35.02
CA PRO A 181 5.63 23.45 -35.11
C PRO A 181 4.56 22.43 -34.73
N ASN A 182 3.46 22.88 -34.13
CA ASN A 182 2.32 22.00 -33.79
C ASN A 182 2.73 20.80 -32.91
N CYS A 183 3.70 21.00 -32.02
CA CYS A 183 4.19 19.97 -31.11
C CYS A 183 4.41 20.55 -29.72
N GLY A 184 3.42 20.41 -28.85
CA GLY A 184 3.43 20.94 -27.50
C GLY A 184 2.75 20.02 -26.49
N LEU A 185 2.88 20.37 -25.22
CA LEU A 185 2.15 19.71 -24.15
C LEU A 185 0.64 19.90 -24.33
N PRO A 186 -0.16 18.92 -23.89
CA PRO A 186 -1.60 19.07 -23.88
C PRO A 186 -2.03 20.05 -22.78
N SER A 187 -3.31 20.40 -22.78
CA SER A 187 -3.95 21.21 -21.76
C SER A 187 -5.26 20.57 -21.34
N ALA A 188 -5.50 20.48 -20.02
CA ALA A 188 -6.75 20.02 -19.43
C ALA A 188 -7.45 21.20 -18.74
N ARG A 189 -8.78 21.28 -18.85
CA ARG A 189 -9.58 22.32 -18.20
C ARG A 189 -10.86 21.72 -17.65
N LEU A 190 -10.96 21.64 -16.34
CA LEU A 190 -12.10 21.13 -15.60
C LEU A 190 -13.06 22.27 -15.25
N ALA A 191 -14.32 22.13 -15.64
CA ALA A 191 -15.37 23.11 -15.36
C ALA A 191 -15.96 22.93 -13.95
N ALA A 192 -15.11 22.89 -12.92
CA ALA A 192 -15.53 22.77 -11.53
C ALA A 192 -14.42 23.29 -10.57
N PRO A 193 -14.36 24.60 -10.29
CA PRO A 193 -13.32 25.14 -9.40
C PRO A 193 -13.49 24.70 -7.94
N ASN A 194 -14.73 24.41 -7.51
CA ASN A 194 -15.07 23.83 -6.21
C ASN A 194 -16.18 22.79 -6.39
N LEU A 195 -16.08 21.64 -5.72
CA LEU A 195 -17.05 20.56 -5.82
C LEU A 195 -17.57 20.18 -4.43
N THR A 196 -18.72 20.75 -4.05
CA THR A 196 -19.42 20.41 -2.81
C THR A 196 -20.78 19.82 -3.12
N VAL A 197 -21.09 18.63 -2.59
CA VAL A 197 -22.32 17.91 -2.88
C VAL A 197 -22.88 17.27 -1.61
N GLU A 198 -24.20 17.26 -1.45
CA GLU A 198 -24.87 16.57 -0.35
C GLU A 198 -24.88 15.04 -0.60
N GLU A 199 -24.72 14.26 0.46
CA GLU A 199 -24.80 12.81 0.41
C GLU A 199 -26.09 12.30 -0.25
N GLY A 200 -25.97 11.22 -1.03
CA GLY A 200 -27.07 10.63 -1.80
C GLY A 200 -27.43 11.39 -3.08
N LYS A 201 -26.94 12.62 -3.28
CA LYS A 201 -27.13 13.36 -4.54
C LYS A 201 -26.18 12.87 -5.64
N SER A 202 -26.34 13.44 -6.83
CA SER A 202 -25.51 13.14 -8.01
C SER A 202 -24.93 14.44 -8.57
N VAL A 203 -23.77 14.36 -9.19
CA VAL A 203 -23.10 15.50 -9.85
C VAL A 203 -22.57 15.09 -11.21
N THR A 204 -22.45 16.06 -12.12
CA THR A 204 -21.82 15.86 -13.43
C THR A 204 -20.74 16.92 -13.62
N LEU A 205 -19.50 16.46 -13.78
CA LEU A 205 -18.35 17.29 -14.10
C LEU A 205 -18.17 17.32 -15.62
N SER A 206 -17.69 18.45 -16.14
CA SER A 206 -17.35 18.60 -17.55
C SER A 206 -15.89 18.99 -17.67
N CYS A 207 -15.17 18.40 -18.62
CA CYS A 207 -13.80 18.75 -18.90
C CYS A 207 -13.59 18.93 -20.40
N SER A 208 -12.72 19.87 -20.77
CA SER A 208 -12.23 20.07 -22.13
C SER A 208 -10.72 19.92 -22.17
N VAL A 209 -10.22 19.22 -23.17
CA VAL A 209 -8.79 19.05 -23.42
C VAL A 209 -8.41 19.63 -24.78
N GLY A 210 -7.21 20.18 -24.89
CA GLY A 210 -6.70 20.77 -26.12
C GLY A 210 -5.18 20.64 -26.21
N GLY A 211 -4.65 20.63 -27.42
CA GLY A 211 -3.22 20.48 -27.65
C GLY A 211 -2.95 19.94 -29.04
N ASP A 212 -1.70 20.12 -29.49
CA ASP A 212 -1.21 19.57 -30.75
C ASP A 212 0.10 18.83 -30.46
N PRO A 213 0.19 17.50 -30.66
CA PRO A 213 -0.84 16.60 -31.21
C PRO A 213 -2.09 16.46 -30.34
N LEU A 214 -3.22 16.15 -30.99
CA LEU A 214 -4.53 16.00 -30.36
C LEU A 214 -4.45 15.06 -29.14
N PRO A 215 -4.76 15.53 -27.92
CA PRO A 215 -4.69 14.70 -26.73
C PRO A 215 -5.85 13.72 -26.61
N THR A 216 -5.61 12.65 -25.86
CA THR A 216 -6.65 11.74 -25.37
C THR A 216 -7.10 12.20 -23.98
N LEU A 217 -8.41 12.26 -23.77
CA LEU A 217 -9.02 12.58 -22.48
C LEU A 217 -9.33 11.29 -21.70
N TYR A 218 -8.94 11.24 -20.43
CA TYR A 218 -9.44 10.27 -19.46
C TYR A 218 -9.65 10.92 -18.09
N TRP A 219 -10.40 10.24 -17.23
CA TRP A 219 -10.67 10.67 -15.86
C TRP A 219 -9.90 9.79 -14.89
N ASP A 220 -9.15 10.40 -13.99
CA ASP A 220 -8.61 9.76 -12.80
C ASP A 220 -9.50 10.13 -11.61
N VAL A 221 -10.23 9.13 -11.13
CA VAL A 221 -11.20 9.28 -10.03
C VAL A 221 -10.71 8.63 -8.74
N GLY A 222 -9.45 8.19 -8.69
CA GLY A 222 -8.89 7.46 -7.56
C GLY A 222 -9.75 6.25 -7.16
N ASN A 223 -10.05 6.14 -5.86
CA ASN A 223 -10.81 5.03 -5.28
C ASN A 223 -12.22 5.44 -4.82
N LEU A 224 -12.95 6.25 -5.61
CA LEU A 224 -14.35 6.59 -5.33
C LEU A 224 -15.19 5.32 -5.09
N VAL A 225 -15.97 5.30 -4.00
CA VAL A 225 -16.91 4.20 -3.71
C VAL A 225 -18.23 4.38 -4.45
N SER A 226 -18.60 5.64 -4.75
CA SER A 226 -19.82 5.94 -5.49
C SER A 226 -19.72 5.57 -6.96
N LYS A 227 -20.87 5.13 -7.50
CA LYS A 227 -21.00 4.73 -8.90
C LYS A 227 -20.80 5.93 -9.81
N HIS A 228 -19.93 5.77 -10.80
CA HIS A 228 -19.60 6.80 -11.76
C HIS A 228 -19.62 6.26 -13.20
N MET A 229 -19.92 7.15 -14.13
CA MET A 229 -19.93 6.87 -15.56
C MET A 229 -19.31 8.06 -16.29
N ASN A 230 -18.41 7.79 -17.22
CA ASN A 230 -17.79 8.79 -18.06
C ASN A 230 -18.32 8.71 -19.49
N GLU A 231 -18.50 9.87 -20.10
CA GLU A 231 -18.80 10.00 -21.52
C GLU A 231 -17.75 10.92 -22.12
N THR A 232 -16.86 10.36 -22.93
CA THR A 232 -15.76 11.11 -23.55
C THR A 232 -15.97 11.20 -25.06
N SER A 233 -15.96 12.42 -25.59
CA SER A 233 -16.00 12.75 -27.01
C SER A 233 -14.73 13.51 -27.38
N HIS A 234 -13.74 12.83 -27.94
CA HIS A 234 -12.45 13.40 -28.39
C HIS A 234 -11.83 14.45 -27.43
N THR A 235 -12.18 15.73 -27.58
CA THR A 235 -11.67 16.88 -26.82
C THR A 235 -12.55 17.34 -25.66
N GLN A 236 -13.72 16.74 -25.46
CA GLN A 236 -14.65 17.07 -24.38
C GLN A 236 -15.11 15.79 -23.69
N GLY A 237 -15.37 15.86 -22.39
CA GLY A 237 -15.94 14.73 -21.69
C GLY A 237 -16.70 15.14 -20.46
N SER A 238 -17.61 14.27 -20.04
CA SER A 238 -18.36 14.42 -18.81
C SER A 238 -18.13 13.22 -17.89
N LEU A 239 -18.15 13.48 -16.59
CA LEU A 239 -18.10 12.46 -15.54
C LEU A 239 -19.31 12.63 -14.64
N ARG A 240 -20.22 11.66 -14.66
CA ARG A 240 -21.40 11.63 -13.80
C ARG A 240 -21.17 10.70 -12.64
N ILE A 241 -21.26 11.23 -11.42
CA ILE A 241 -21.15 10.49 -10.16
C ILE A 241 -22.54 10.47 -9.50
N THR A 242 -23.00 9.30 -9.09
CA THR A 242 -24.37 9.09 -8.60
C THR A 242 -24.38 8.49 -7.21
N ASN A 243 -25.38 8.88 -6.41
CA ASN A 243 -25.55 8.44 -5.03
C ASN A 243 -24.23 8.59 -4.25
N ILE A 244 -23.75 9.85 -4.15
CA ILE A 244 -22.47 10.19 -3.56
C ILE A 244 -22.46 9.80 -2.08
N SER A 245 -21.43 9.08 -1.64
CA SER A 245 -21.23 8.64 -0.26
C SER A 245 -20.39 9.64 0.53
N SER A 246 -20.63 9.76 1.85
CA SER A 246 -19.75 10.49 2.76
C SER A 246 -18.28 10.02 2.72
N ASP A 247 -18.03 8.75 2.38
CA ASP A 247 -16.68 8.16 2.31
C ASP A 247 -15.87 8.64 1.10
N ASP A 248 -16.50 9.36 0.17
CA ASP A 248 -15.84 9.99 -0.97
C ASP A 248 -15.37 11.43 -0.68
N SER A 249 -15.70 11.99 0.49
CA SER A 249 -15.26 13.32 0.87
C SER A 249 -13.73 13.38 1.03
N GLY A 250 -13.12 14.44 0.50
CA GLY A 250 -11.67 14.65 0.48
C GLY A 250 -10.94 13.97 -0.67
N LYS A 251 -11.61 13.13 -1.47
CA LYS A 251 -10.98 12.49 -2.64
C LYS A 251 -10.82 13.50 -3.78
N GLN A 252 -9.68 13.40 -4.46
CA GLN A 252 -9.37 14.22 -5.64
C GLN A 252 -9.91 13.53 -6.89
N ILE A 253 -10.52 14.31 -7.77
CA ILE A 253 -10.99 13.90 -9.09
C ILE A 253 -10.21 14.73 -10.11
N SER A 254 -9.55 14.07 -11.05
CA SER A 254 -8.71 14.70 -12.05
C SER A 254 -9.20 14.39 -13.45
N CYS A 255 -9.28 15.42 -14.28
CA CYS A 255 -9.38 15.28 -15.71
C CYS A 255 -7.97 15.33 -16.31
N VAL A 256 -7.63 14.35 -17.13
CA VAL A 256 -6.26 14.19 -17.64
C VAL A 256 -6.25 14.21 -19.16
N ALA A 257 -5.37 15.06 -19.71
CA ALA A 257 -5.11 15.19 -21.13
C ALA A 257 -3.71 14.63 -21.44
N GLU A 258 -3.63 13.68 -22.37
CA GLU A 258 -2.35 13.04 -22.71
C GLU A 258 -2.12 13.05 -24.22
N ASN A 259 -0.92 13.47 -24.64
CA ASN A 259 -0.45 13.30 -26.00
C ASN A 259 0.97 12.68 -26.02
N LEU A 260 1.61 12.64 -27.18
CA LEU A 260 2.94 12.03 -27.33
C LEU A 260 4.08 12.87 -26.73
N VAL A 261 3.84 14.15 -26.44
CA VAL A 261 4.80 15.08 -25.81
C VAL A 261 4.75 14.95 -24.29
N GLY A 262 3.57 14.73 -23.72
CA GLY A 262 3.40 14.60 -22.28
C GLY A 262 1.94 14.58 -21.86
N GLU A 263 1.72 15.04 -20.63
CA GLU A 263 0.46 14.93 -19.92
C GLU A 263 0.21 16.22 -19.13
N ASP A 264 -1.04 16.65 -19.09
CA ASP A 264 -1.50 17.77 -18.27
C ASP A 264 -2.80 17.35 -17.57
N GLN A 265 -3.03 17.85 -16.36
CA GLN A 265 -4.20 17.49 -15.57
C GLN A 265 -4.78 18.70 -14.84
N ASP A 266 -6.10 18.69 -14.70
CA ASP A 266 -6.83 19.65 -13.86
C ASP A 266 -7.71 18.88 -12.87
N SER A 267 -7.67 19.28 -11.61
CA SER A 267 -8.12 18.48 -10.47
C SER A 267 -9.03 19.27 -9.53
N VAL A 268 -10.03 18.60 -8.97
CA VAL A 268 -10.93 19.15 -7.94
C VAL A 268 -11.07 18.19 -6.76
N ASN A 269 -11.12 18.72 -5.55
CA ASN A 269 -11.40 17.93 -4.34
C ASN A 269 -12.91 17.88 -4.09
N LEU A 270 -13.45 16.67 -3.98
CA LEU A 270 -14.85 16.44 -3.65
C LEU A 270 -15.08 16.66 -2.15
N THR A 271 -15.97 17.59 -1.80
CA THR A 271 -16.45 17.77 -0.43
C THR A 271 -17.88 17.25 -0.33
N VAL A 272 -18.12 16.26 0.53
CA VAL A 272 -19.47 15.71 0.71
C VAL A 272 -20.06 16.21 2.03
N HIS A 273 -21.23 16.82 1.97
CA HIS A 273 -21.98 17.24 3.15
C HIS A 273 -23.00 16.17 3.57
N PHE A 274 -23.04 15.84 4.85
CA PHE A 274 -23.89 14.79 5.42
C PHE A 274 -24.19 15.05 6.90
N ALA A 275 -25.30 14.49 7.38
CA ALA A 275 -25.71 14.57 8.78
C ALA A 275 -24.69 13.88 9.71
N PRO A 276 -24.56 14.33 10.96
CA PRO A 276 -23.63 13.69 11.87
C PRO A 276 -24.11 12.31 12.28
N THR A 277 -23.16 11.41 12.50
CA THR A 277 -23.40 10.07 13.03
C THR A 277 -22.38 9.81 14.13
N ILE A 278 -22.84 9.49 15.34
CA ILE A 278 -22.00 9.05 16.44
C ILE A 278 -21.68 7.59 16.16
N THR A 279 -20.44 7.26 15.82
CA THR A 279 -20.04 5.88 15.48
C THR A 279 -19.62 5.10 16.73
N PHE A 280 -19.09 5.79 17.73
CA PHE A 280 -18.55 5.20 18.95
C PHE A 280 -18.99 6.00 20.18
N LEU A 281 -19.44 5.30 21.22
CA LEU A 281 -19.71 5.83 22.56
C LEU A 281 -19.66 4.66 23.53
N GLU A 282 -18.69 4.66 24.45
CA GLU A 282 -18.46 3.52 25.34
C GLU A 282 -18.37 3.92 26.81
N SER A 283 -18.37 2.90 27.67
CA SER A 283 -18.25 3.04 29.12
C SER A 283 -17.01 3.85 29.51
N PRO A 284 -17.08 4.57 30.64
CA PRO A 284 -15.99 5.42 31.09
C PRO A 284 -14.74 4.61 31.41
N THR A 285 -13.58 5.08 30.96
CA THR A 285 -12.26 4.52 31.29
C THR A 285 -11.49 5.50 32.18
N SER A 286 -10.67 4.97 33.09
CA SER A 286 -9.82 5.78 33.97
C SER A 286 -8.36 5.55 33.62
N ASP A 287 -7.67 6.64 33.29
CA ASP A 287 -6.20 6.69 33.25
C ASP A 287 -5.74 7.85 34.17
N HIS A 288 -5.32 9.00 33.62
CA HIS A 288 -5.04 10.21 34.41
C HIS A 288 -6.30 11.00 34.80
N HIS A 289 -7.32 10.97 33.95
CA HIS A 289 -8.67 11.49 34.20
C HIS A 289 -9.68 10.43 33.78
N TRP A 290 -10.92 10.56 34.24
CA TRP A 290 -12.00 9.73 33.73
C TRP A 290 -12.43 10.20 32.35
N CYS A 291 -12.70 9.26 31.47
CA CYS A 291 -13.00 9.54 30.08
C CYS A 291 -14.19 8.73 29.60
N ILE A 292 -15.25 9.39 29.12
CA ILE A 292 -16.28 8.74 28.29
C ILE A 292 -15.86 8.96 26.82
N PRO A 293 -15.26 7.96 26.16
CA PRO A 293 -14.74 8.13 24.82
C PRO A 293 -15.88 8.13 23.79
N PHE A 294 -15.75 8.98 22.77
CA PHE A 294 -16.70 9.03 21.67
C PHE A 294 -16.00 9.24 20.33
N THR A 295 -16.67 8.80 19.26
CA THR A 295 -16.33 9.16 17.89
C THR A 295 -17.57 9.63 17.17
N VAL A 296 -17.46 10.78 16.50
CA VAL A 296 -18.54 11.37 15.71
C VAL A 296 -18.02 11.68 14.32
N ARG A 297 -18.77 11.28 13.30
CA ARG A 297 -18.57 11.68 11.91
C ARG A 297 -19.58 12.76 11.54
N GLY A 298 -19.22 13.70 10.68
CA GLY A 298 -20.16 14.70 10.17
C GLY A 298 -19.46 15.83 9.41
N ASN A 299 -20.07 16.27 8.32
CA ASN A 299 -19.60 17.40 7.54
C ASN A 299 -20.79 18.25 7.05
N PRO A 300 -20.89 19.55 7.40
CA PRO A 300 -19.97 20.35 8.20
C PRO A 300 -19.81 19.86 9.64
N LYS A 301 -18.74 20.33 10.29
CA LYS A 301 -18.38 19.96 11.67
C LYS A 301 -19.60 20.07 12.61
N PRO A 302 -20.00 18.99 13.27
CA PRO A 302 -21.16 19.02 14.15
C PRO A 302 -20.88 19.76 15.46
N ALA A 303 -21.89 20.46 15.96
CA ALA A 303 -21.93 20.95 17.32
C ALA A 303 -22.28 19.78 18.27
N LEU A 304 -21.53 19.65 19.37
CA LEU A 304 -21.70 18.61 20.36
C LEU A 304 -22.37 19.18 21.61
N GLN A 305 -23.31 18.43 22.19
CA GLN A 305 -23.98 18.77 23.43
C GLN A 305 -24.18 17.51 24.26
N TRP A 306 -23.76 17.55 25.51
CA TRP A 306 -24.00 16.46 26.46
C TRP A 306 -25.26 16.71 27.29
N PHE A 307 -25.90 15.62 27.67
CA PHE A 307 -26.97 15.57 28.65
C PHE A 307 -26.60 14.58 29.75
N TYR A 308 -26.94 14.93 30.99
CA TYR A 308 -26.79 14.09 32.17
C TYR A 308 -28.18 13.84 32.76
N ASN A 309 -28.60 12.58 32.80
CA ASN A 309 -29.94 12.15 33.23
C ASN A 309 -31.07 12.95 32.52
N GLY A 310 -30.91 13.20 31.22
CA GLY A 310 -31.87 13.92 30.39
C GLY A 310 -31.84 15.46 30.50
N ALA A 311 -31.09 16.03 31.43
CA ALA A 311 -30.88 17.47 31.53
C ALA A 311 -29.60 17.90 30.79
N ILE A 312 -29.55 19.13 30.29
CA ILE A 312 -28.35 19.67 29.63
C ILE A 312 -27.18 19.65 30.62
N LEU A 313 -26.08 19.00 30.22
CA LEU A 313 -24.83 19.00 30.98
C LEU A 313 -24.07 20.28 30.65
N ASN A 314 -23.92 21.14 31.64
CA ASN A 314 -23.10 22.34 31.53
C ASN A 314 -21.63 21.99 31.79
N GLU A 315 -20.80 22.16 30.77
CA GLU A 315 -19.36 21.93 30.89
C GLU A 315 -18.72 22.93 31.87
N SER A 316 -17.69 22.46 32.57
CA SER A 316 -16.95 23.21 33.59
C SER A 316 -15.46 22.89 33.50
N LYS A 317 -14.66 23.44 34.42
CA LYS A 317 -13.24 23.11 34.55
C LYS A 317 -13.00 21.60 34.78
N TYR A 318 -13.94 20.92 35.43
CA TYR A 318 -13.80 19.52 35.86
C TYR A 318 -14.55 18.53 34.95
N ILE A 319 -15.47 19.01 34.11
CA ILE A 319 -16.25 18.17 33.18
C ILE A 319 -16.29 18.89 31.84
N CYS A 320 -15.55 18.43 30.85
CA CYS A 320 -15.47 19.10 29.55
C CYS A 320 -15.25 18.14 28.39
N THR A 321 -15.75 18.52 27.22
CA THR A 321 -15.54 17.78 25.98
C THR A 321 -14.19 18.15 25.38
N LYS A 322 -13.35 17.14 25.16
CA LYS A 322 -12.06 17.31 24.47
C LYS A 322 -12.02 16.47 23.21
N ILE A 323 -11.71 17.10 22.08
CA ILE A 323 -11.39 16.40 20.83
C ILE A 323 -9.89 16.17 20.81
N HIS A 324 -9.48 14.91 20.78
CA HIS A 324 -8.06 14.53 20.80
C HIS A 324 -7.51 14.32 19.39
N VAL A 325 -8.31 13.76 18.48
CA VAL A 325 -7.90 13.44 17.11
C VAL A 325 -8.99 13.88 16.14
N THR A 326 -8.60 14.46 15.02
CA THR A 326 -9.51 14.77 13.90
C THR A 326 -8.95 14.15 12.63
N ASN A 327 -9.77 13.36 11.94
CA ASN A 327 -9.45 12.76 10.65
C ASN A 327 -10.49 13.20 9.61
N HIS A 328 -10.21 14.31 8.93
CA HIS A 328 -11.09 14.93 7.92
C HIS A 328 -12.49 15.25 8.45
N THR A 329 -13.42 14.29 8.34
CA THR A 329 -14.82 14.40 8.74
C THR A 329 -15.15 13.63 10.02
N GLU A 330 -14.16 12.98 10.63
CA GLU A 330 -14.30 12.17 11.85
C GLU A 330 -13.55 12.81 13.02
N TYR A 331 -14.21 12.86 14.18
CA TYR A 331 -13.72 13.49 15.39
C TYR A 331 -13.74 12.48 16.53
N HIS A 332 -12.56 12.17 17.07
CA HIS A 332 -12.40 11.30 18.23
C HIS A 332 -12.11 12.15 19.44
N GLY A 333 -12.90 11.95 20.49
CA GLY A 333 -12.83 12.76 21.68
C GLY A 333 -13.30 12.03 22.91
N CYS A 334 -13.41 12.81 23.97
CA CYS A 334 -13.75 12.33 25.27
C CYS A 334 -14.55 13.39 26.03
N LEU A 335 -15.61 12.99 26.72
CA LEU A 335 -16.09 13.77 27.87
C LEU A 335 -15.17 13.45 29.05
N GLN A 336 -14.28 14.37 29.36
CA GLN A 336 -13.33 14.23 30.46
C GLN A 336 -13.99 14.65 31.77
N LEU A 337 -13.84 13.83 32.80
CA LEU A 337 -14.24 14.11 34.18
C LEU A 337 -13.02 14.02 35.11
N ASP A 338 -12.78 15.08 35.88
CA ASP A 338 -11.69 15.16 36.84
C ASP A 338 -12.21 14.76 38.22
N ASN A 339 -11.73 13.63 38.75
CA ASN A 339 -12.13 13.06 40.06
C ASN A 339 -13.66 12.98 40.28
N PRO A 340 -14.43 12.33 39.38
CA PRO A 340 -15.86 12.13 39.56
C PRO A 340 -16.17 11.27 40.78
N THR A 341 -17.34 11.51 41.38
CA THR A 341 -17.84 10.76 42.55
C THR A 341 -19.11 10.01 42.19
N HIS A 342 -19.71 9.33 43.17
CA HIS A 342 -21.00 8.65 43.01
C HIS A 342 -22.14 9.60 42.57
N MET A 343 -22.00 10.91 42.77
CA MET A 343 -22.95 11.93 42.32
C MET A 343 -22.91 12.16 40.80
N ASN A 344 -21.83 11.73 40.14
CA ASN A 344 -21.67 11.81 38.69
C ASN A 344 -22.14 10.53 37.99
N ASN A 345 -22.54 9.49 38.73
CA ASN A 345 -23.08 8.27 38.15
C ASN A 345 -24.44 8.52 37.51
N GLY A 346 -24.64 8.01 36.31
CA GLY A 346 -25.94 8.11 35.64
C GLY A 346 -25.81 7.98 34.13
N ASP A 347 -26.86 8.42 33.45
CA ASP A 347 -26.96 8.31 32.00
C ASP A 347 -26.40 9.57 31.34
N TYR A 348 -25.41 9.37 30.46
CA TYR A 348 -24.80 10.41 29.66
C TYR A 348 -25.22 10.25 28.21
N THR A 349 -25.83 11.28 27.64
CA THR A 349 -26.25 11.30 26.24
C THR A 349 -25.46 12.35 25.49
N LEU A 350 -24.78 11.94 24.41
CA LEU A 350 -24.12 12.84 23.46
C LEU A 350 -25.08 13.11 22.31
N MET A 351 -25.35 14.39 22.03
CA MET A 351 -26.02 14.86 20.83
C MET A 351 -25.01 15.54 19.91
N ALA A 352 -24.98 15.11 18.64
CA ALA A 352 -24.24 15.76 17.57
C ALA A 352 -25.21 16.36 16.55
N LYS A 353 -25.01 17.62 16.15
CA LYS A 353 -25.92 18.31 15.22
C LYS A 353 -25.18 19.19 14.22
N ASN A 354 -25.58 19.14 12.95
CA ASN A 354 -25.23 20.13 11.93
C ASN A 354 -26.49 20.55 11.14
N GLU A 355 -26.33 21.26 10.03
CA GLU A 355 -27.46 21.72 9.20
C GLU A 355 -28.19 20.60 8.44
N TYR A 356 -27.57 19.42 8.30
CA TYR A 356 -28.11 18.26 7.58
C TYR A 356 -28.82 17.26 8.51
N GLY A 357 -28.65 17.37 9.83
CA GLY A 357 -29.36 16.51 10.77
C GLY A 357 -28.75 16.50 12.16
N LYS A 358 -29.18 15.53 12.96
CA LYS A 358 -28.65 15.26 14.29
C LYS A 358 -28.65 13.75 14.58
N ASP A 359 -27.74 13.33 15.45
CA ASP A 359 -27.69 11.99 16.01
C ASP A 359 -27.43 12.05 17.52
N GLU A 360 -27.98 11.09 18.26
CA GLU A 360 -27.96 11.03 19.72
C GLU A 360 -27.68 9.61 20.19
N ARG A 361 -26.73 9.43 21.11
CA ARG A 361 -26.44 8.15 21.75
C ARG A 361 -26.24 8.30 23.25
N GLN A 362 -26.68 7.30 24.01
CA GLN A 362 -26.64 7.27 25.47
C GLN A 362 -25.76 6.13 25.99
N ILE A 363 -25.05 6.39 27.09
CA ILE A 363 -24.30 5.40 27.86
C ILE A 363 -24.51 5.63 29.36
N SER A 364 -24.64 4.54 30.12
CA SER A 364 -24.67 4.61 31.58
C SER A 364 -23.24 4.57 32.13
N ALA A 365 -22.86 5.60 32.87
CA ALA A 365 -21.53 5.73 33.45
C ALA A 365 -21.57 5.53 34.97
N HIS A 366 -20.67 4.70 35.48
CA HIS A 366 -20.48 4.46 36.90
C HIS A 366 -19.02 4.71 37.28
N PHE A 367 -18.80 5.69 38.16
CA PHE A 367 -17.47 6.17 38.56
C PHE A 367 -17.09 5.70 39.97
N MET A 368 -18.05 5.70 40.91
CA MET A 368 -17.81 5.33 42.31
C MET A 368 -19.07 4.75 42.96
N GLY A 369 -18.92 3.77 43.86
CA GLY A 369 -20.02 3.25 44.69
C GLY A 369 -20.62 4.32 45.60
N ARG A 370 -21.91 4.19 45.93
CA ARG A 370 -22.57 5.09 46.90
C ARG A 370 -22.06 4.77 48.32
N PRO A 371 -21.75 5.77 49.15
CA PRO A 371 -21.42 5.55 50.55
C PRO A 371 -22.59 4.87 51.29
N GLY A 372 -22.32 3.79 52.04
CA GLY A 372 -23.30 3.11 52.88
C GLY A 372 -24.17 2.04 52.19
N VAL A 373 -23.73 1.53 51.03
CA VAL A 373 -24.28 0.27 50.49
C VAL A 373 -23.38 -0.86 51.00
N ASP A 374 -23.84 -1.58 52.01
CA ASP A 374 -23.16 -2.76 52.52
C ASP A 374 -23.02 -3.80 51.38
N TYR A 375 -21.79 -4.15 51.03
CA TYR A 375 -21.47 -5.16 50.01
C TYR A 375 -21.78 -6.59 50.47
N GLU A 376 -22.78 -6.82 51.31
CA GLU A 376 -23.09 -8.15 51.83
C GLU A 376 -24.05 -8.99 50.97
N THR A 377 -24.45 -8.53 49.78
CA THR A 377 -25.23 -9.39 48.85
C THR A 377 -24.83 -9.23 47.38
N ASN A 378 -23.58 -9.53 47.05
CA ASN A 378 -23.23 -9.95 45.68
C ASN A 378 -22.15 -11.05 45.72
N PRO A 379 -22.47 -12.32 45.38
CA PRO A 379 -21.55 -13.45 45.59
C PRO A 379 -20.43 -13.57 44.54
N ASN A 380 -20.00 -12.47 43.90
CA ASN A 380 -19.07 -12.58 42.76
C ASN A 380 -17.84 -11.67 42.78
N TYR A 381 -17.41 -11.17 43.95
CA TYR A 381 -16.07 -10.58 44.09
C TYR A 381 -15.42 -11.03 45.41
N PRO A 382 -14.16 -11.54 45.38
CA PRO A 382 -13.43 -11.89 46.59
C PRO A 382 -12.86 -10.64 47.27
N GLU A 383 -13.08 -10.56 48.58
CA GLU A 383 -12.74 -9.46 49.48
C GLU A 383 -11.23 -9.45 49.81
N VAL A 384 -10.57 -8.30 49.67
CA VAL A 384 -9.20 -8.07 50.14
C VAL A 384 -9.26 -7.07 51.29
N LEU A 385 -9.13 -7.57 52.51
CA LEU A 385 -9.01 -6.78 53.75
C LEU A 385 -7.66 -6.06 53.78
N TYR A 386 -7.67 -4.73 53.87
CA TYR A 386 -6.54 -3.95 54.36
C TYR A 386 -6.74 -3.72 55.86
N GLU A 387 -5.83 -4.26 56.69
CA GLU A 387 -5.78 -3.94 58.12
C GLU A 387 -5.12 -2.57 58.35
N ASP A 388 -5.83 -1.75 59.13
CA ASP A 388 -5.41 -0.43 59.61
C ASP A 388 -4.62 -0.59 60.92
N TRP A 389 -3.37 -0.11 60.94
CA TRP A 389 -2.54 -0.15 62.15
C TRP A 389 -2.75 1.12 62.98
N THR A 390 -3.76 1.10 63.85
CA THR A 390 -3.81 2.02 64.99
C THR A 390 -2.86 1.55 66.08
N THR A 391 -1.89 2.38 66.44
CA THR A 391 -0.98 2.19 67.58
C THR A 391 -1.63 2.65 68.88
N PRO A 392 -1.51 1.87 69.96
CA PRO A 392 -1.61 2.42 71.32
C PRO A 392 -0.25 2.41 72.02
N THR A 393 0.15 3.59 72.48
CA THR A 393 1.12 3.80 73.55
C THR A 393 0.58 3.26 74.87
N ASP A 394 1.34 2.43 75.59
CA ASP A 394 1.35 2.51 77.05
C ASP A 394 2.62 1.91 77.70
N ILE A 395 2.90 2.45 78.88
CA ILE A 395 4.16 2.53 79.61
C ILE A 395 4.27 1.46 80.73
N GLY A 396 5.49 0.92 80.94
CA GLY A 396 5.93 0.20 82.17
C GLY A 396 5.51 -1.28 82.24
N ASP A 397 6.31 -2.25 82.69
CA ASP A 397 7.30 -2.22 83.77
C ASP A 397 8.31 -3.40 83.63
N THR A 398 9.34 -3.36 84.48
CA THR A 398 10.58 -4.13 84.54
C THR A 398 10.47 -5.60 85.01
N THR A 399 11.30 -6.50 84.46
CA THR A 399 12.31 -7.37 85.16
C THR A 399 12.60 -8.73 84.49
N ASN A 400 13.91 -9.02 84.41
CA ASN A 400 14.61 -10.32 84.52
C ASN A 400 14.64 -11.38 83.39
N LYS A 401 15.90 -11.62 82.99
CA LYS A 401 16.63 -12.90 82.78
C LYS A 401 16.37 -13.75 81.53
N SER A 402 17.36 -13.67 80.64
CA SER A 402 18.12 -14.76 80.00
C SER A 402 17.39 -16.08 79.71
N ASN A 403 17.23 -16.38 78.41
CA ASN A 403 17.79 -17.59 77.79
C ASN A 403 17.61 -17.53 76.26
N GLU A 404 18.70 -17.80 75.54
CA GLU A 404 18.73 -18.02 74.10
C GLU A 404 18.09 -19.37 73.75
N ILE A 405 17.14 -19.37 72.82
CA ILE A 405 16.78 -20.50 71.95
C ILE A 405 16.51 -19.90 70.56
N PRO A 406 17.13 -20.40 69.47
CA PRO A 406 16.95 -19.84 68.14
C PRO A 406 15.70 -20.44 67.47
N SER A 407 14.75 -19.58 67.07
CA SER A 407 13.67 -19.97 66.16
C SER A 407 13.84 -19.28 64.83
N THR A 408 14.06 -20.12 63.84
CA THR A 408 14.02 -19.90 62.40
C THR A 408 12.72 -19.23 61.98
N ASP A 409 12.79 -18.03 61.43
CA ASP A 409 11.85 -17.51 60.42
C ASP A 409 12.45 -16.26 59.76
N VAL A 410 13.56 -16.46 59.04
CA VAL A 410 14.04 -15.53 58.02
C VAL A 410 14.24 -16.35 56.74
N ALA A 411 13.15 -16.94 56.25
CA ALA A 411 13.17 -17.73 55.02
C ALA A 411 11.82 -17.77 54.30
N ASP A 412 11.00 -16.69 54.32
CA ASP A 412 9.80 -16.67 53.48
C ASP A 412 9.43 -15.33 52.81
N GLN A 413 10.32 -14.32 52.88
CA GLN A 413 10.09 -13.06 52.16
C GLN A 413 10.96 -12.88 50.91
N SER A 414 12.14 -13.52 50.81
CA SER A 414 12.95 -13.45 49.58
C SER A 414 12.50 -14.42 48.48
N ASN A 415 11.78 -15.49 48.83
CA ASN A 415 11.30 -16.46 47.82
C ASN A 415 10.10 -15.97 47.01
N ARG A 416 9.29 -15.02 47.52
CA ARG A 416 8.11 -14.51 46.81
C ARG A 416 8.45 -13.47 45.74
N GLU A 417 9.45 -12.63 45.98
CA GLU A 417 9.89 -11.66 44.97
C GLU A 417 10.68 -12.32 43.84
N HIS A 418 11.52 -13.31 44.15
CA HIS A 418 12.24 -14.08 43.12
C HIS A 418 11.29 -14.91 42.23
N LEU A 419 10.21 -15.50 42.78
CA LEU A 419 9.28 -16.30 41.98
C LEU A 419 8.56 -15.48 40.88
N SER A 420 8.22 -14.22 41.17
CA SER A 420 7.57 -13.32 40.21
C SER A 420 8.50 -12.90 39.08
N VAL A 421 9.77 -12.62 39.39
CA VAL A 421 10.78 -12.25 38.39
C VAL A 421 11.15 -13.46 37.51
N TYR A 422 11.31 -14.65 38.10
CA TYR A 422 11.53 -15.88 37.33
C TYR A 422 10.35 -16.21 36.41
N ALA A 423 9.11 -16.03 36.85
CA ALA A 423 7.94 -16.24 36.01
C ALA A 423 7.90 -15.27 34.80
N VAL A 424 8.20 -13.99 35.01
CA VAL A 424 8.24 -12.99 33.93
C VAL A 424 9.38 -13.27 32.94
N VAL A 425 10.56 -13.67 33.43
CA VAL A 425 11.70 -14.01 32.56
C VAL A 425 11.44 -15.30 31.78
N VAL A 426 10.81 -16.30 32.39
CA VAL A 426 10.40 -17.54 31.71
C VAL A 426 9.32 -17.26 30.66
N ILE A 427 8.31 -16.44 30.97
CA ILE A 427 7.27 -16.07 30.00
C ILE A 427 7.88 -15.25 28.85
N ALA A 428 8.74 -14.29 29.13
CA ALA A 428 9.40 -13.47 28.11
C ALA A 428 10.32 -14.32 27.20
N SER A 429 11.04 -15.28 27.76
CA SER A 429 11.90 -16.19 26.98
C SER A 429 11.09 -17.18 26.14
N VAL A 430 9.96 -17.68 26.64
CA VAL A 430 9.03 -18.53 25.86
C VAL A 430 8.40 -17.73 24.73
N VAL A 431 7.91 -16.51 24.99
CA VAL A 431 7.33 -15.63 23.95
C VAL A 431 8.38 -15.25 22.91
N GLY A 432 9.61 -14.93 23.32
CA GLY A 432 10.72 -14.65 22.42
C GLY A 432 11.10 -15.85 21.55
N PHE A 433 11.13 -17.05 22.12
CA PHE A 433 11.37 -18.29 21.38
C PHE A 433 10.23 -18.60 20.40
N CYS A 434 8.97 -18.44 20.81
CA CYS A 434 7.81 -18.59 19.94
C CYS A 434 7.81 -17.60 18.78
N LEU A 435 8.20 -16.34 19.01
CA LEU A 435 8.36 -15.33 17.96
C LEU A 435 9.51 -15.68 17.01
N LEU A 436 10.64 -16.17 17.51
CA LEU A 436 11.74 -16.64 16.67
C LEU A 436 11.33 -17.84 15.82
N VAL A 437 10.61 -18.81 16.39
CA VAL A 437 10.07 -19.96 15.64
C VAL A 437 9.04 -19.50 14.61
N MET A 438 8.13 -18.58 14.94
CA MET A 438 7.19 -17.99 13.99
C MET A 438 7.90 -17.26 12.85
N LEU A 439 8.93 -16.47 13.14
CA LEU A 439 9.74 -15.81 12.12
C LEU A 439 10.50 -16.81 11.25
N LEU A 440 10.99 -17.91 11.84
CA LEU A 440 11.67 -18.97 11.11
C LEU A 440 10.70 -19.77 10.23
N LEU A 441 9.48 -20.04 10.72
CA LEU A 441 8.39 -20.66 9.97
C LEU A 441 7.87 -19.73 8.86
N LEU A 442 7.74 -18.42 9.09
CA LEU A 442 7.40 -17.45 8.06
C LEU A 442 8.50 -17.35 7.00
N LYS A 443 9.77 -17.45 7.41
CA LYS A 443 10.92 -17.46 6.50
C LYS A 443 11.01 -18.77 5.70
N LEU A 444 10.64 -19.91 6.28
CA LEU A 444 10.54 -21.20 5.61
C LEU A 444 9.30 -21.29 4.71
N ALA A 445 8.15 -20.73 5.13
CA ALA A 445 6.93 -20.63 4.33
C ALA A 445 7.13 -19.71 3.11
N ARG A 446 7.97 -18.67 3.23
CA ARG A 446 8.41 -17.86 2.09
C ARG A 446 9.27 -18.64 1.07
N HIS A 447 9.77 -19.81 1.43
CA HIS A 447 10.60 -20.67 0.57
C HIS A 447 9.97 -22.04 0.23
N SER A 448 8.80 -22.40 0.77
CA SER A 448 8.10 -23.64 0.45
C SER A 448 7.07 -23.45 -0.66
N LYS A 449 7.43 -23.79 -1.91
CA LYS A 449 6.48 -24.18 -2.96
C LYS A 449 5.94 -25.60 -2.63
N PHE A 450 4.95 -25.70 -1.73
CA PHE A 450 4.10 -26.87 -1.63
C PHE A 450 2.69 -26.49 -2.07
N GLY A 451 2.38 -26.79 -3.34
CA GLY A 451 1.03 -26.71 -3.87
C GLY A 451 0.16 -27.77 -3.20
N MET A 452 -0.87 -27.34 -2.48
CA MET A 452 -1.96 -28.23 -2.10
C MET A 452 -2.73 -28.61 -3.37
N LYS A 453 -2.62 -29.88 -3.77
CA LYS A 453 -3.57 -30.51 -4.68
C LYS A 453 -4.95 -30.49 -4.01
N GLY A 454 -5.85 -29.68 -4.54
CA GLY A 454 -7.29 -29.77 -4.24
C GLY A 454 -7.80 -31.14 -4.65
N HIS A 455 -8.57 -31.78 -3.78
CA HIS A 455 -9.33 -32.96 -4.11
C HIS A 455 -10.47 -32.56 -5.05
N ASP A 456 -10.45 -33.08 -6.28
CA ASP A 456 -11.57 -33.05 -7.20
C ASP A 456 -12.69 -33.94 -6.66
N ALA A 457 -13.78 -33.33 -6.22
CA ALA A 457 -15.07 -34.00 -6.04
C ALA A 457 -15.75 -34.08 -7.41
N ALA A 458 -15.76 -35.27 -8.01
CA ALA A 458 -16.47 -35.57 -9.24
C ALA A 458 -18.00 -35.51 -9.00
N PHE A 459 -18.68 -34.63 -9.74
CA PHE A 459 -20.10 -34.76 -10.08
C PHE A 459 -20.23 -34.76 -11.62
N PRO A 460 -20.94 -35.73 -12.23
CA PRO A 460 -20.99 -35.84 -13.68
C PRO A 460 -22.03 -34.90 -14.27
N VAL A 461 -21.59 -33.97 -15.13
CA VAL A 461 -22.49 -33.24 -16.04
C VAL A 461 -22.46 -33.96 -17.38
N ARG A 462 -23.64 -34.41 -17.82
CA ARG A 462 -23.89 -35.02 -19.13
C ARG A 462 -23.52 -34.04 -20.25
N GLU A 463 -22.69 -34.51 -21.18
CA GLU A 463 -22.57 -33.94 -22.52
C GLU A 463 -23.86 -34.18 -23.31
N VAL A 464 -24.38 -33.13 -23.95
CA VAL A 464 -25.20 -33.26 -25.16
C VAL A 464 -24.57 -32.37 -26.23
N LYS A 465 -24.19 -33.02 -27.33
CA LYS A 465 -23.50 -32.48 -28.52
C LYS A 465 -24.35 -31.46 -29.31
N PRO A 466 -23.71 -30.61 -30.13
CA PRO A 466 -24.36 -29.57 -30.91
C PRO A 466 -25.06 -30.13 -32.15
N TRP A 467 -26.22 -29.56 -32.50
CA TRP A 467 -26.92 -29.84 -33.76
C TRP A 467 -26.88 -28.64 -34.68
N THR A 468 -26.23 -28.85 -35.82
CA THR A 468 -26.26 -28.04 -37.05
C THR A 468 -27.67 -28.07 -37.67
N GLY A 469 -28.16 -26.91 -38.11
CA GLY A 469 -29.40 -26.81 -38.86
C GLY A 469 -29.24 -27.19 -40.34
N ALA A 470 -30.21 -27.95 -40.87
CA ALA A 470 -30.68 -27.85 -42.27
C ALA A 470 -32.02 -28.57 -42.49
N ARG A 471 -33.04 -27.76 -42.85
CA ARG A 471 -34.18 -27.95 -43.78
C ARG A 471 -35.11 -29.18 -43.80
N GLN A 472 -36.40 -28.81 -43.77
CA GLN A 472 -37.58 -29.34 -44.51
C GLN A 472 -38.06 -30.77 -44.17
N LYS A 473 -39.31 -31.03 -43.79
CA LYS A 473 -40.55 -30.86 -44.56
C LYS A 473 -41.79 -30.92 -43.64
N LYS A 474 -42.85 -30.22 -44.07
CA LYS A 474 -44.21 -30.17 -43.49
C LYS A 474 -45.05 -31.42 -43.85
N ASN A 475 -46.07 -31.63 -43.01
CA ASN A 475 -47.38 -32.31 -43.18
C ASN A 475 -47.51 -33.79 -42.75
N PRO A 476 -48.73 -34.25 -42.38
CA PRO A 476 -49.69 -33.61 -41.46
C PRO A 476 -50.46 -34.61 -40.55
N LEU A 477 -51.23 -34.06 -39.59
CA LEU A 477 -52.52 -34.55 -39.06
C LEU A 477 -52.63 -35.98 -38.49
N LEU A 478 -52.89 -36.06 -37.17
CA LEU A 478 -54.23 -36.35 -36.63
C LEU A 478 -54.31 -35.96 -35.15
#